data_AF-A0A7N2KTZ4-F1
#
_entry.id   AF-A0A7N2KTZ4-F1
#
_cell.length_a   1.000
_cell.length_b   1.000
_cell.length_c   1.000
_cell.angle_alpha   90.00
_cell.angle_beta   90.00
_cell.angle_gamma   90.00
#
_symmetry.space_group_name_H-M   'P 1'
#
loop_
_entity.id
_entity.type
_entity.pdbx_description
1 polymer ?
#
loop_
_entity_poly.entity_id
_entity_poly.type
_entity_poly.pdbx_seq_one_letter_code
_entity_poly.pdbx_strand_id
1 'polypeptide(L)'
;MTNIYSTEGQFMDELESGESPFLAKDPNEGAAFYIPVSITNIIEFVYKPRIIYTSKPLQKVVKDYMEVISKKHPYWNRSDGADHFMVSCHDWGPKISFDDRKFYKHFIRVLCNANTTEGFDPARDASLPEVKIASENLNPPSFSQPLNNRSILAFFAGREHGFVRKILLRYWKDNDPDIQVHEYLPKNLNYFELMGQSKFCLCPSGYEVASPRVVESIFAECVPVLISDGYVPPSSDVLDWSQFSIQIPVAKTRNQENFARNFGG
;
A
#
# COMPACT_ATOMS: atom_id res chain seq x y z
N MET A 1 -2.43 -12.67 9.59
CA MET A 1 -1.30 -11.73 9.35
C MET A 1 -1.48 -10.52 10.25
N THR A 2 -0.42 -9.80 10.61
CA THR A 2 -0.51 -8.61 11.49
C THR A 2 0.18 -7.40 10.86
N ASN A 3 -0.04 -6.21 11.42
CA ASN A 3 0.67 -4.97 11.04
C ASN A 3 0.38 -4.56 9.58
N ILE A 4 1.38 -4.14 8.81
CA ILE A 4 1.20 -3.58 7.46
C ILE A 4 0.63 -4.57 6.41
N TYR A 5 0.69 -5.88 6.68
CA TYR A 5 0.12 -6.91 5.80
C TYR A 5 -1.27 -7.36 6.27
N SER A 6 -1.87 -6.65 7.23
CA SER A 6 -3.14 -7.06 7.82
C SER A 6 -4.29 -7.02 6.81
N THR A 7 -4.30 -6.10 5.83
CA THR A 7 -5.33 -6.07 4.78
C THR A 7 -5.33 -7.34 3.93
N GLU A 8 -4.15 -7.88 3.57
CA GLU A 8 -4.05 -9.16 2.83
C GLU A 8 -4.67 -10.29 3.65
N GLY A 9 -4.34 -10.38 4.93
CA GLY A 9 -4.90 -11.40 5.82
C GLY A 9 -6.40 -11.25 6.06
N GLN A 10 -6.89 -10.02 6.25
CA GLN A 10 -8.32 -9.75 6.47
C GLN A 10 -9.15 -10.13 5.25
N PHE A 11 -8.69 -9.78 4.04
CA PHE A 11 -9.37 -10.15 2.80
C PHE A 11 -9.48 -11.66 2.65
N MET A 12 -8.39 -12.38 2.93
CA MET A 12 -8.37 -13.84 2.90
C MET A 12 -9.35 -14.44 3.89
N ASP A 13 -9.31 -13.98 5.15
CA ASP A 13 -10.19 -14.48 6.21
C ASP A 13 -11.66 -14.24 5.87
N GLU A 14 -12.02 -13.05 5.37
CA GLU A 14 -13.38 -12.74 4.95
C GLU A 14 -13.87 -13.67 3.84
N LEU A 15 -13.10 -13.88 2.77
CA LEU A 15 -13.50 -14.78 1.69
C LEU A 15 -13.50 -16.25 2.09
N GLU A 16 -12.54 -16.70 2.91
CA GLU A 16 -12.38 -18.11 3.30
C GLU A 16 -13.31 -18.53 4.44
N SER A 17 -13.83 -17.57 5.22
CA SER A 17 -14.80 -17.83 6.31
C SER A 17 -16.06 -18.55 5.84
N GLY A 18 -16.43 -18.40 4.57
CA GLY A 18 -17.70 -18.86 4.02
C GLY A 18 -18.90 -17.97 4.37
N GLU A 19 -18.67 -16.89 5.13
CA GLU A 19 -19.71 -15.95 5.59
C GLU A 19 -19.76 -14.66 4.75
N SER A 20 -18.75 -14.42 3.90
CA SER A 20 -18.71 -13.21 3.08
C SER A 20 -19.91 -13.14 2.13
N PRO A 21 -20.66 -12.01 2.11
CA PRO A 21 -21.74 -11.81 1.16
C PRO A 21 -21.26 -11.67 -0.29
N PHE A 22 -19.95 -11.53 -0.51
CA PHE A 22 -19.32 -11.46 -1.82
C PHE A 22 -18.84 -12.83 -2.33
N LEU A 23 -18.99 -13.89 -1.54
CA LEU A 23 -18.64 -15.25 -1.96
C LEU A 23 -19.79 -15.89 -2.75
N ALA A 24 -19.55 -16.17 -4.03
CA ALA A 24 -20.49 -16.93 -4.85
C ALA A 24 -20.49 -18.41 -4.45
N LYS A 25 -21.69 -19.00 -4.25
CA LYS A 25 -21.85 -20.43 -3.95
C LYS A 25 -21.81 -21.30 -5.21
N ASP A 26 -22.28 -20.76 -6.34
CA ASP A 26 -22.13 -21.35 -7.66
C ASP A 26 -21.03 -20.62 -8.43
N PRO A 27 -19.97 -21.31 -8.90
CA PRO A 27 -18.92 -20.71 -9.71
C PRO A 27 -19.41 -19.99 -10.99
N ASN A 28 -20.60 -20.33 -11.50
CA ASN A 28 -21.19 -19.68 -12.67
C ASN A 28 -21.78 -18.29 -12.36
N GLU A 29 -22.05 -18.00 -11.09
CA GLU A 29 -22.52 -16.70 -10.61
C GLU A 29 -21.36 -15.75 -10.25
N GLY A 30 -20.14 -16.29 -10.15
CA GLY A 30 -18.95 -15.52 -9.79
C GLY A 30 -18.55 -14.51 -10.87
N ALA A 31 -18.39 -13.25 -10.47
CA ALA A 31 -17.86 -12.19 -11.34
C ALA A 31 -16.35 -12.33 -11.58
N ALA A 32 -15.62 -12.88 -10.61
CA ALA A 32 -14.19 -13.14 -10.68
C ALA A 32 -13.80 -14.31 -9.75
N PHE A 33 -12.65 -14.91 -10.00
CA PHE A 33 -12.11 -16.05 -9.24
C PHE A 33 -10.90 -15.63 -8.41
N TYR A 34 -11.04 -15.71 -7.10
CA TYR A 34 -9.93 -15.48 -6.18
C TYR A 34 -8.95 -16.67 -6.21
N ILE A 35 -7.66 -16.36 -6.33
CA ILE A 35 -6.57 -17.31 -6.18
C ILE A 35 -5.96 -17.14 -4.78
N PRO A 36 -6.09 -18.14 -3.88
CA PRO A 36 -5.63 -18.03 -2.49
C PRO A 36 -4.12 -18.24 -2.38
N VAL A 37 -3.36 -17.25 -2.87
CA VAL A 37 -1.89 -17.20 -2.79
C VAL A 37 -1.47 -16.03 -1.92
N SER A 38 -0.92 -16.33 -0.73
CA SER A 38 -0.36 -15.30 0.14
C SER A 38 1.14 -15.13 -0.08
N ILE A 39 1.53 -13.98 -0.63
CA ILE A 39 2.93 -13.62 -0.80
C ILE A 39 3.60 -13.45 0.56
N THR A 40 2.90 -12.86 1.53
CA THR A 40 3.41 -12.67 2.89
C THR A 40 3.75 -14.02 3.53
N ASN A 41 2.83 -14.99 3.51
CA ASN A 41 3.09 -16.32 4.06
C ASN A 41 4.22 -17.04 3.32
N ILE A 42 4.27 -16.98 1.97
CA ILE A 42 5.37 -17.60 1.22
C ILE A 42 6.72 -17.05 1.66
N ILE A 43 6.85 -15.73 1.84
CA ILE A 43 8.08 -15.11 2.34
C ILE A 43 8.39 -15.56 3.77
N GLU A 44 7.39 -15.66 4.64
CA GLU A 44 7.60 -16.10 6.02
C GLU A 44 8.03 -17.57 6.16
N PHE A 45 7.56 -18.45 5.27
CA PHE A 45 7.81 -19.90 5.34
C PHE A 45 8.94 -20.39 4.42
N VAL A 46 9.03 -19.92 3.18
CA VAL A 46 10.01 -20.42 2.19
C VAL A 46 11.40 -19.80 2.40
N TYR A 47 11.48 -18.58 2.91
CA TYR A 47 12.72 -17.82 3.05
C TYR A 47 13.29 -17.86 4.47
N LYS A 48 12.99 -18.90 5.27
CA LYS A 48 13.60 -19.12 6.58
C LYS A 48 14.70 -20.19 6.52
N PRO A 49 15.93 -19.88 6.97
CA PRO A 49 16.44 -18.57 7.39
C PRO A 49 16.58 -17.59 6.21
N ARG A 50 16.50 -16.28 6.46
CA ARG A 50 16.57 -15.21 5.44
C ARG A 50 17.99 -15.02 4.87
N ILE A 51 18.51 -16.05 4.22
CA ILE A 51 19.81 -16.05 3.54
C ILE A 51 19.67 -15.77 2.03
N ILE A 52 18.44 -15.86 1.51
CA ILE A 52 18.11 -15.65 0.09
C ILE A 52 17.47 -14.26 -0.07
N TYR A 53 18.10 -13.37 -0.83
CA TYR A 53 17.65 -11.99 -1.06
C TYR A 53 17.06 -11.77 -2.47
N THR A 54 16.57 -12.84 -3.11
CA THR A 54 16.02 -12.80 -4.47
C THR A 54 14.57 -13.27 -4.50
N SER A 55 13.73 -12.66 -5.36
CA SER A 55 12.34 -13.06 -5.57
C SER A 55 12.18 -14.31 -6.45
N LYS A 56 13.27 -14.90 -6.96
CA LYS A 56 13.22 -16.05 -7.88
C LYS A 56 12.50 -17.28 -7.29
N PRO A 57 12.79 -17.74 -6.05
CA PRO A 57 12.02 -18.82 -5.43
C PRO A 57 10.52 -18.49 -5.31
N LEU A 58 10.16 -17.28 -4.88
CA LEU A 58 8.77 -16.81 -4.83
C LEU A 58 8.10 -16.92 -6.20
N GLN A 59 8.72 -16.38 -7.25
CA GLN A 59 8.19 -16.43 -8.62
C GLN A 59 7.94 -17.86 -9.09
N LYS A 60 8.86 -18.79 -8.77
CA LYS A 60 8.70 -20.20 -9.11
C LYS A 60 7.52 -20.85 -8.37
N VAL A 61 7.43 -20.66 -7.05
CA VAL A 61 6.35 -21.23 -6.23
C VAL A 61 4.98 -20.75 -6.71
N VAL A 62 4.85 -19.43 -6.93
CA VAL A 62 3.59 -18.85 -7.40
C VAL A 62 3.27 -19.34 -8.82
N LYS A 63 4.25 -19.38 -9.72
CA LYS A 63 4.04 -19.90 -11.08
C LYS A 63 3.60 -21.37 -11.08
N ASP A 64 4.28 -22.23 -10.32
CA ASP A 64 3.92 -23.65 -10.23
C ASP A 64 2.49 -23.82 -9.70
N TYR A 65 2.10 -23.03 -8.69
CA TYR A 65 0.74 -23.03 -8.14
C TYR A 65 -0.29 -22.58 -9.19
N MET A 66 -0.04 -21.46 -9.87
CA MET A 66 -0.92 -20.93 -10.91
C MET A 66 -1.05 -21.89 -12.11
N GLU A 67 0.04 -22.55 -12.50
CA GLU A 67 0.01 -23.57 -13.55
C GLU A 67 -0.88 -24.75 -13.16
N VAL A 68 -0.84 -25.20 -11.89
CA VAL A 68 -1.75 -26.23 -11.40
C VAL A 68 -3.19 -25.77 -11.50
N ILE A 69 -3.50 -24.53 -11.09
CA ILE A 69 -4.85 -23.97 -11.19
C ILE A 69 -5.32 -23.94 -12.66
N SER A 70 -4.49 -23.40 -13.55
CA SER A 70 -4.82 -23.27 -14.99
C SER A 70 -5.09 -24.61 -15.68
N LYS A 71 -4.41 -25.68 -15.25
CA LYS A 71 -4.55 -27.02 -15.84
C LYS A 71 -5.68 -27.83 -15.22
N LYS A 72 -5.98 -27.63 -13.93
CA LYS A 72 -6.97 -28.44 -13.19
C LYS A 72 -8.37 -27.86 -13.20
N HIS A 73 -8.51 -26.53 -13.27
CA HIS A 73 -9.81 -25.87 -13.16
C HIS A 73 -10.27 -25.33 -14.52
N PRO A 74 -11.48 -25.68 -14.99
CA PRO A 74 -11.95 -25.32 -16.33
C PRO A 74 -12.16 -23.81 -16.52
N TYR A 75 -12.41 -23.08 -15.44
CA TYR A 75 -12.70 -21.64 -15.48
C TYR A 75 -11.52 -20.79 -15.94
N TRP A 76 -10.28 -21.23 -15.73
CA TRP A 76 -9.10 -20.51 -16.21
C TRP A 76 -9.13 -20.31 -17.73
N ASN A 77 -9.44 -21.38 -18.48
CA ASN A 77 -9.43 -21.38 -19.94
C ASN A 77 -10.58 -20.56 -20.56
N ARG A 78 -11.59 -20.17 -19.77
CA ARG A 78 -12.71 -19.32 -20.24
C ARG A 78 -12.23 -17.94 -20.66
N SER A 79 -11.24 -17.42 -19.94
CA SER A 79 -10.78 -16.03 -20.02
C SER A 79 -9.27 -15.93 -20.19
N ASP A 80 -8.55 -17.06 -20.28
CA ASP A 80 -7.09 -17.13 -20.16
C ASP A 80 -6.59 -16.44 -18.87
N GLY A 81 -7.34 -16.63 -17.77
CA GLY A 81 -7.06 -16.04 -16.46
C GLY A 81 -7.46 -14.57 -16.29
N ALA A 82 -8.15 -13.95 -17.26
CA ALA A 82 -8.51 -12.52 -17.20
C ALA A 82 -9.51 -12.15 -16.09
N ASP A 83 -10.28 -13.12 -15.61
CA ASP A 83 -11.24 -12.99 -14.50
C ASP A 83 -10.71 -13.62 -13.21
N HIS A 84 -9.41 -13.97 -13.15
CA HIS A 84 -8.77 -14.50 -11.96
C HIS A 84 -7.90 -13.43 -11.32
N PHE A 85 -7.87 -13.39 -9.99
CA PHE A 85 -7.13 -12.37 -9.26
C PHE A 85 -6.45 -12.91 -8.01
N MET A 86 -5.38 -12.23 -7.59
CA MET A 86 -4.78 -12.40 -6.25
C MET A 86 -4.81 -11.09 -5.48
N VAL A 87 -4.64 -11.18 -4.17
CA VAL A 87 -4.41 -10.04 -3.28
C VAL A 87 -3.01 -10.13 -2.68
N SER A 88 -2.27 -9.02 -2.67
CA SER A 88 -1.02 -8.94 -1.92
C SER A 88 -0.70 -7.55 -1.41
N CYS A 89 -0.22 -7.48 -0.17
CA CYS A 89 0.30 -6.25 0.41
C CYS A 89 1.81 -6.26 0.63
N HIS A 90 2.47 -7.38 0.37
CA HIS A 90 3.93 -7.45 0.40
C HIS A 90 4.55 -6.70 -0.79
N ASP A 91 5.71 -6.08 -0.56
CA ASP A 91 6.49 -5.36 -1.58
C ASP A 91 6.91 -6.24 -2.78
N TRP A 92 6.85 -7.57 -2.65
CA TRP A 92 7.21 -8.52 -3.72
C TRP A 92 6.00 -9.03 -4.49
N GLY A 93 4.78 -8.61 -4.11
CA GLY A 93 3.55 -8.92 -4.85
C GLY A 93 3.66 -8.60 -6.35
N PRO A 94 4.13 -7.40 -6.77
CA PRO A 94 4.32 -7.10 -8.19
C PRO A 94 5.29 -8.05 -8.91
N LYS A 95 6.30 -8.56 -8.18
CA LYS A 95 7.42 -9.31 -8.75
C LYS A 95 7.04 -10.71 -9.24
N ILE A 96 5.89 -11.25 -8.84
CA ILE A 96 5.46 -12.61 -9.24
C ILE A 96 5.37 -12.78 -10.76
N SER A 97 5.08 -11.70 -11.49
CA SER A 97 4.85 -11.74 -12.93
C SER A 97 6.07 -11.39 -13.77
N PHE A 98 7.19 -11.02 -13.13
CA PHE A 98 8.36 -10.49 -13.85
C PHE A 98 9.04 -11.54 -14.73
N ASP A 99 9.01 -12.80 -14.31
CA ASP A 99 9.67 -13.91 -14.99
C ASP A 99 8.88 -14.49 -16.17
N ASP A 100 7.55 -14.28 -16.19
CA ASP A 100 6.69 -14.80 -17.24
C ASP A 100 5.51 -13.85 -17.53
N ARG A 101 5.83 -12.68 -18.08
CA ARG A 101 4.82 -11.66 -18.40
C ARG A 101 3.74 -12.16 -19.37
N LYS A 102 4.01 -13.19 -20.18
CA LYS A 102 3.04 -13.75 -21.11
C LYS A 102 1.97 -14.54 -20.36
N PHE A 103 2.39 -15.40 -19.44
CA PHE A 103 1.46 -16.16 -18.60
C PHE A 103 0.56 -15.25 -17.75
N TYR A 104 1.12 -14.19 -17.17
CA TYR A 104 0.38 -13.24 -16.33
C TYR A 104 -0.26 -12.07 -17.08
N LYS A 105 -0.32 -12.12 -18.42
CA LYS A 105 -0.74 -10.97 -19.24
C LYS A 105 -2.14 -10.46 -18.85
N HIS A 106 -3.06 -11.38 -18.63
CA HIS A 106 -4.47 -11.09 -18.36
C HIS A 106 -4.84 -11.16 -16.88
N PHE A 107 -4.01 -11.81 -16.05
CA PHE A 107 -4.25 -12.01 -14.63
C PHE A 107 -4.32 -10.70 -13.83
N ILE A 108 -5.36 -10.54 -13.02
CA ILE A 108 -5.59 -9.35 -12.21
C ILE A 108 -4.75 -9.43 -10.93
N ARG A 109 -4.04 -8.36 -10.60
CA ARG A 109 -3.32 -8.24 -9.33
C ARG A 109 -3.95 -7.14 -8.49
N VAL A 110 -4.42 -7.49 -7.31
CA VAL A 110 -4.91 -6.53 -6.32
C VAL A 110 -3.76 -6.28 -5.35
N LEU A 111 -3.19 -5.08 -5.38
CA LEU A 111 -1.88 -4.80 -4.75
C LEU A 111 -1.95 -3.59 -3.82
N CYS A 112 -1.40 -3.72 -2.60
CA CYS A 112 -1.12 -2.53 -1.78
C CYS A 112 -0.02 -1.67 -2.43
N ASN A 113 1.05 -2.32 -2.93
CA ASN A 113 2.14 -1.66 -3.66
C ASN A 113 1.77 -1.42 -5.13
N ALA A 114 0.81 -0.54 -5.37
CA ALA A 114 0.32 -0.20 -6.70
C ALA A 114 1.23 0.82 -7.40
N ASN A 115 2.36 0.36 -7.95
CA ASN A 115 3.35 1.21 -8.60
C ASN A 115 3.46 0.95 -10.12
N THR A 116 3.08 1.94 -10.94
CA THR A 116 3.15 1.85 -12.40
C THR A 116 4.57 1.69 -12.93
N THR A 117 5.59 2.19 -12.22
CA THR A 117 6.99 2.00 -12.62
C THR A 117 7.50 0.58 -12.39
N GLU A 118 6.77 -0.22 -11.60
CA GLU A 118 7.07 -1.63 -11.31
C GLU A 118 6.09 -2.59 -12.00
N GLY A 119 5.38 -2.08 -13.00
CA GLY A 119 4.52 -2.86 -13.87
C GLY A 119 3.09 -3.04 -13.37
N PHE A 120 2.65 -2.32 -12.33
CA PHE A 120 1.22 -2.16 -12.04
C PHE A 120 0.51 -1.51 -13.24
N ASP A 121 -0.61 -2.07 -13.66
CA ASP A 121 -1.40 -1.57 -14.78
C ASP A 121 -2.80 -1.18 -14.31
N PRO A 122 -3.14 0.11 -14.17
CA PRO A 122 -4.45 0.54 -13.68
C PRO A 122 -5.64 0.11 -14.55
N ALA A 123 -5.40 -0.31 -15.80
CA ALA A 123 -6.46 -0.82 -16.67
C ALA A 123 -6.81 -2.29 -16.39
N ARG A 124 -5.98 -3.01 -15.63
CA ARG A 124 -6.15 -4.44 -15.30
C ARG A 124 -6.11 -4.71 -13.80
N ASP A 125 -5.17 -4.10 -13.10
CA ASP A 125 -4.88 -4.31 -11.68
C ASP A 125 -5.68 -3.34 -10.81
N ALA A 126 -5.86 -3.70 -9.53
CA ALA A 126 -6.56 -2.85 -8.56
C ALA A 126 -5.63 -2.46 -7.41
N SER A 127 -5.74 -1.22 -6.96
CA SER A 127 -4.99 -0.72 -5.80
C SER A 127 -5.76 -0.99 -4.51
N LEU A 128 -5.11 -1.61 -3.54
CA LEU A 128 -5.69 -1.96 -2.24
C LEU A 128 -5.12 -1.07 -1.13
N PRO A 129 -5.93 -0.56 -0.19
CA PRO A 129 -5.40 0.23 0.91
C PRO A 129 -4.54 -0.62 1.84
N GLU A 130 -3.31 -0.17 2.08
CA GLU A 130 -2.47 -0.72 3.14
C GLU A 130 -2.97 -0.17 4.47
N VAL A 131 -3.54 -1.03 5.32
CA VAL A 131 -4.02 -0.65 6.65
C VAL A 131 -3.16 -1.37 7.68
N LYS A 132 -2.68 -0.63 8.66
CA LYS A 132 -1.92 -1.19 9.77
C LYS A 132 -2.87 -1.46 10.93
N ILE A 133 -3.26 -2.71 11.11
CA ILE A 133 -4.05 -3.14 12.27
C ILE A 133 -3.08 -3.58 13.37
N ALA A 134 -3.07 -2.83 14.49
CA ALA A 134 -2.15 -3.05 15.61
C ALA A 134 -2.65 -4.09 16.63
N SER A 135 -3.97 -4.20 16.85
CA SER A 135 -4.69 -5.30 17.53
C SER A 135 -6.18 -4.99 17.59
N GLU A 136 -7.05 -6.01 17.65
CA GLU A 136 -8.53 -6.07 17.85
C GLU A 136 -9.45 -4.99 17.23
N ASN A 137 -9.09 -3.71 17.29
CA ASN A 137 -9.81 -2.61 16.67
C ASN A 137 -9.31 -2.37 15.24
N LEU A 138 -10.23 -2.50 14.28
CA LEU A 138 -9.99 -2.24 12.86
C LEU A 138 -9.81 -0.75 12.54
N ASN A 139 -10.35 0.13 13.40
CA ASN A 139 -10.32 1.58 13.18
C ASN A 139 -9.14 2.22 13.92
N PRO A 140 -8.35 3.10 13.28
CA PRO A 140 -7.42 3.95 13.99
C PRO A 140 -8.18 4.85 14.98
N PRO A 141 -7.61 5.16 16.16
CA PRO A 141 -8.27 6.03 17.12
C PRO A 141 -8.44 7.43 16.53
N SER A 142 -9.64 8.00 16.69
CA SER A 142 -9.97 9.34 16.18
C SER A 142 -9.50 10.41 17.16
N PHE A 143 -8.52 11.20 16.73
CA PHE A 143 -8.03 12.39 17.44
C PHE A 143 -8.16 13.66 16.56
N SER A 144 -8.96 13.59 15.50
CA SER A 144 -9.14 14.67 14.53
C SER A 144 -9.62 15.95 15.21
N GLN A 145 -8.94 17.06 14.94
CA GLN A 145 -9.35 18.38 15.40
C GLN A 145 -10.05 19.15 14.28
N PRO A 146 -10.98 20.06 14.59
CA PRO A 146 -11.50 21.01 13.62
C PRO A 146 -10.37 21.81 12.97
N LEU A 147 -10.52 22.20 11.70
CA LEU A 147 -9.48 22.87 10.92
C LEU A 147 -8.84 24.09 11.62
N ASN A 148 -9.65 24.89 12.34
CA ASN A 148 -9.17 26.07 13.06
C ASN A 148 -8.30 25.76 14.30
N ASN A 149 -8.36 24.52 14.80
CA ASN A 149 -7.62 24.07 15.97
C ASN A 149 -6.34 23.29 15.58
N ARG A 150 -6.09 23.10 14.28
CA ARG A 150 -4.89 22.43 13.77
C ARG A 150 -3.72 23.41 13.73
N SER A 151 -2.85 23.30 14.74
CA SER A 151 -1.67 24.16 14.92
C SER A 151 -0.45 23.73 14.10
N ILE A 152 -0.38 22.47 13.67
CA ILE A 152 0.74 21.94 12.90
C ILE A 152 0.44 22.08 11.40
N LEU A 153 1.35 22.68 10.64
CA LEU A 153 1.18 22.80 9.19
C LEU A 153 1.32 21.43 8.53
N ALA A 154 2.45 20.76 8.73
CA ALA A 154 2.72 19.46 8.14
C ALA A 154 3.38 18.50 9.13
N PHE A 155 3.05 17.21 9.04
CA PHE A 155 3.57 16.19 9.93
C PHE A 155 4.06 14.93 9.21
N PHE A 156 5.18 14.38 9.72
CA PHE A 156 5.67 13.05 9.39
C PHE A 156 6.35 12.41 10.59
N ALA A 157 6.06 11.14 10.84
CA ALA A 157 6.88 10.29 11.71
C ALA A 157 7.20 8.95 11.04
N GLY A 158 8.48 8.60 10.96
CA GLY A 158 8.93 7.33 10.39
C GLY A 158 10.44 7.23 10.18
N ARG A 159 10.96 6.00 10.14
CA ARG A 159 12.38 5.70 9.97
C ARG A 159 12.93 6.15 8.61
N GLU A 160 14.25 6.36 8.54
CA GLU A 160 14.97 6.54 7.28
C GLU A 160 14.86 5.27 6.43
N HIS A 161 13.99 5.31 5.43
CA HIS A 161 13.68 4.18 4.57
C HIS A 161 13.41 4.70 3.15
N GLY A 162 14.28 4.38 2.20
CA GLY A 162 14.20 4.92 0.84
C GLY A 162 14.72 6.36 0.70
N PHE A 163 14.78 6.83 -0.54
CA PHE A 163 15.42 8.09 -0.91
C PHE A 163 14.70 9.32 -0.36
N VAL A 164 13.37 9.35 -0.46
CA VAL A 164 12.56 10.52 -0.10
C VAL A 164 12.63 10.79 1.40
N ARG A 165 12.40 9.76 2.24
CA ARG A 165 12.43 9.88 3.70
C ARG A 165 13.77 10.37 4.23
N LYS A 166 14.88 9.95 3.61
CA LYS A 166 16.22 10.45 3.94
C LYS A 166 16.34 11.97 3.75
N ILE A 167 15.75 12.51 2.68
CA ILE A 167 15.76 13.96 2.43
C ILE A 167 14.91 14.69 3.48
N LEU A 168 13.68 14.22 3.74
CA LEU A 168 12.80 14.82 4.75
C LEU A 168 13.46 14.87 6.13
N LEU A 169 13.99 13.72 6.59
CA LEU A 169 14.65 13.62 7.89
C LEU A 169 15.92 14.46 7.97
N ARG A 170 16.68 14.59 6.88
CA ARG A 170 17.87 15.44 6.89
C ARG A 170 17.52 16.92 7.04
N TYR A 171 16.38 17.36 6.49
CA TYR A 171 16.04 18.78 6.38
C TYR A 171 15.16 19.27 7.52
N TRP A 172 14.02 18.62 7.78
CA TRP A 172 13.01 19.11 8.72
C TRP A 172 13.03 18.44 10.08
N LYS A 173 13.78 17.34 10.26
CA LYS A 173 13.80 16.64 11.55
C LYS A 173 14.22 17.59 12.66
N ASP A 174 13.28 17.86 13.57
CA ASP A 174 13.45 18.73 14.74
C ASP A 174 13.98 20.15 14.41
N ASN A 175 13.75 20.65 13.18
CA ASN A 175 14.30 21.92 12.68
C ASN A 175 13.25 23.00 12.35
N ASP A 176 11.96 22.64 12.28
CA ASP A 176 10.88 23.56 11.90
C ASP A 176 9.68 23.39 12.86
N PRO A 177 9.17 24.46 13.48
CA PRO A 177 8.05 24.37 14.43
C PRO A 177 6.71 24.09 13.76
N ASP A 178 6.53 24.50 12.49
CA ASP A 178 5.29 24.32 11.73
C ASP A 178 5.31 22.99 10.95
N ILE A 179 6.49 22.52 10.56
CA ILE A 179 6.70 21.25 9.86
C ILE A 179 7.38 20.23 10.79
N GLN A 180 6.56 19.43 11.48
CA GLN A 180 7.03 18.46 12.46
C GLN A 180 7.41 17.12 11.80
N VAL A 181 8.71 16.88 11.71
CA VAL A 181 9.28 15.65 11.15
C VAL A 181 10.06 14.90 12.24
N HIS A 182 9.71 13.63 12.46
CA HIS A 182 10.39 12.79 13.46
C HIS A 182 10.80 11.44 12.88
N GLU A 183 12.00 10.97 13.22
CA GLU A 183 12.42 9.62 12.88
C GLU A 183 11.80 8.57 13.81
N TYR A 184 11.81 8.90 15.11
CA TYR A 184 11.20 8.15 16.19
C TYR A 184 10.44 9.13 17.06
N LEU A 185 9.16 8.85 17.31
CA LEU A 185 8.36 9.67 18.21
C LEU A 185 8.80 9.44 19.66
N PRO A 186 9.02 10.50 20.45
CA PRO A 186 9.15 10.41 21.90
C PRO A 186 7.96 9.68 22.52
N LYS A 187 8.20 8.91 23.60
CA LYS A 187 7.17 8.07 24.25
C LYS A 187 5.98 8.86 24.80
N ASN A 188 6.16 10.15 25.06
CA ASN A 188 5.14 11.05 25.60
C ASN A 188 4.27 11.70 24.51
N LEU A 189 4.56 11.47 23.22
CA LEU A 189 3.77 11.98 22.11
C LEU A 189 2.93 10.86 21.48
N ASN A 190 1.73 11.22 21.02
CA ASN A 190 0.83 10.30 20.33
C ASN A 190 0.84 10.59 18.82
N TYR A 191 1.12 9.56 18.02
CA TYR A 191 1.18 9.67 16.56
C TYR A 191 -0.13 10.16 15.93
N PHE A 192 -1.26 9.56 16.30
CA PHE A 192 -2.56 9.91 15.71
C PHE A 192 -3.06 11.27 16.21
N GLU A 193 -2.70 11.66 17.43
CA GLU A 193 -2.99 13.00 17.95
C GLU A 193 -2.24 14.08 17.14
N LEU A 194 -0.95 13.88 16.86
CA LEU A 194 -0.19 14.81 16.02
C LEU A 194 -0.75 14.88 14.60
N MET A 195 -1.19 13.76 14.02
CA MET A 195 -1.91 13.77 12.74
C MET A 195 -3.21 14.57 12.83
N GLY A 196 -4.00 14.39 13.89
CA GLY A 196 -5.25 15.10 14.11
C GLY A 196 -5.08 16.61 14.34
N GLN A 197 -3.90 17.04 14.82
CA GLN A 197 -3.49 18.44 14.97
C GLN A 197 -2.86 19.04 13.69
N SER A 198 -2.60 18.22 12.66
CA SER A 198 -1.88 18.61 11.45
C SER A 198 -2.82 18.91 10.28
N LYS A 199 -2.51 19.92 9.48
CA LYS A 199 -3.27 20.22 8.25
C LYS A 199 -2.89 19.26 7.12
N PHE A 200 -1.60 18.99 6.96
CA PHE A 200 -1.05 18.12 5.93
C PHE A 200 -0.26 16.96 6.55
N CYS A 201 -0.48 15.75 6.03
CA CYS A 201 0.22 14.56 6.49
C CYS A 201 1.10 14.03 5.37
N LEU A 202 2.41 14.17 5.54
CA LEU A 202 3.37 13.81 4.50
C LEU A 202 3.43 12.29 4.39
N CYS A 203 3.19 11.77 3.18
CA CYS A 203 3.20 10.35 2.84
C CYS A 203 4.35 10.04 1.87
N PRO A 204 5.62 10.13 2.30
CA PRO A 204 6.76 9.83 1.45
C PRO A 204 6.93 8.34 1.19
N SER A 205 7.22 8.00 -0.06
CA SER A 205 7.59 6.63 -0.43
C SER A 205 8.81 6.15 0.37
N GLY A 206 8.78 4.86 0.67
CA GLY A 206 9.92 4.12 1.20
C GLY A 206 10.82 3.64 0.07
N TYR A 207 11.28 2.38 0.15
CA TYR A 207 11.67 1.64 -1.05
C TYR A 207 10.47 1.40 -1.97
N GLU A 208 9.29 1.26 -1.37
CA GLU A 208 8.01 1.11 -2.06
C GLU A 208 7.12 2.34 -1.91
N VAL A 209 6.10 2.43 -2.77
CA VAL A 209 5.18 3.56 -2.78
C VAL A 209 4.04 3.45 -1.77
N ALA A 210 3.68 2.22 -1.37
CA ALA A 210 2.66 1.98 -0.36
C ALA A 210 3.12 2.41 1.04
N SER A 211 2.20 2.99 1.81
CA SER A 211 2.38 3.23 3.24
C SER A 211 1.02 3.29 3.94
N PRO A 212 0.89 2.73 5.17
CA PRO A 212 -0.37 2.82 5.89
C PRO A 212 -0.80 4.26 6.19
N ARG A 213 0.19 5.16 6.24
CA ARG A 213 0.01 6.59 6.48
C ARG A 213 -0.95 7.25 5.51
N VAL A 214 -1.05 6.78 4.26
CA VAL A 214 -1.99 7.34 3.29
C VAL A 214 -3.42 7.20 3.81
N VAL A 215 -3.76 6.00 4.30
CA VAL A 215 -5.08 5.70 4.86
C VAL A 215 -5.25 6.35 6.23
N GLU A 216 -4.23 6.28 7.10
CA GLU A 216 -4.23 6.92 8.43
C GLU A 216 -4.48 8.44 8.34
N SER A 217 -3.96 9.10 7.29
CA SER A 217 -4.14 10.55 7.07
C SER A 217 -5.60 10.88 6.78
N ILE A 218 -6.26 10.08 5.94
CA ILE A 218 -7.68 10.25 5.63
C ILE A 218 -8.52 10.06 6.90
N PHE A 219 -8.25 9.02 7.70
CA PHE A 219 -8.96 8.80 8.97
C PHE A 219 -8.73 9.92 10.00
N ALA A 220 -7.56 10.55 9.98
CA ALA A 220 -7.25 11.72 10.82
C ALA A 220 -7.77 13.05 10.24
N GLU A 221 -8.50 13.00 9.13
CA GLU A 221 -8.96 14.18 8.36
C GLU A 221 -7.80 15.16 8.05
N CYS A 222 -6.60 14.61 7.88
CA CYS A 222 -5.36 15.31 7.58
C CYS A 222 -5.07 15.14 6.10
N VAL A 223 -4.89 16.22 5.34
CA VAL A 223 -4.75 16.14 3.88
C VAL A 223 -3.50 15.33 3.53
N PRO A 224 -3.62 14.14 2.90
CA PRO A 224 -2.47 13.33 2.55
C PRO A 224 -1.64 14.02 1.47
N VAL A 225 -0.33 14.12 1.71
CA VAL A 225 0.62 14.61 0.72
C VAL A 225 1.49 13.47 0.22
N LEU A 226 1.13 12.91 -0.94
CA LEU A 226 1.78 11.77 -1.55
C LEU A 226 3.09 12.22 -2.19
N ILE A 227 4.22 11.72 -1.68
CA ILE A 227 5.55 12.05 -2.20
C ILE A 227 6.19 10.79 -2.76
N SER A 228 5.83 10.47 -4.00
CA SER A 228 6.19 9.24 -4.69
C SER A 228 6.07 9.44 -6.21
N ASP A 229 6.67 8.54 -6.98
CA ASP A 229 6.47 8.45 -8.41
C ASP A 229 5.71 7.16 -8.72
N GLY A 230 4.76 7.22 -9.66
CA GLY A 230 4.06 6.04 -10.17
C GLY A 230 3.04 5.40 -9.23
N TYR A 231 2.84 5.91 -8.01
CA TYR A 231 1.84 5.39 -7.08
C TYR A 231 0.42 5.61 -7.61
N VAL A 232 -0.40 4.57 -7.56
CA VAL A 232 -1.83 4.62 -7.86
C VAL A 232 -2.57 4.44 -6.54
N PRO A 233 -3.12 5.52 -5.95
CA PRO A 233 -3.80 5.43 -4.67
C PRO A 233 -5.05 4.51 -4.73
N PRO A 234 -5.48 3.93 -3.61
CA PRO A 234 -6.64 3.06 -3.56
C PRO A 234 -7.89 3.74 -4.11
N SER A 235 -8.73 2.98 -4.83
CA SER A 235 -9.99 3.47 -5.41
C SER A 235 -9.85 4.68 -6.35
N SER A 236 -8.70 4.87 -7.02
CA SER A 236 -8.49 5.99 -7.95
C SER A 236 -9.37 5.93 -9.21
N ASP A 237 -10.02 4.79 -9.45
CA ASP A 237 -11.04 4.58 -10.48
C ASP A 237 -12.40 5.21 -10.12
N VAL A 238 -12.63 5.48 -8.83
CA VAL A 238 -13.89 6.06 -8.31
C VAL A 238 -13.65 7.43 -7.66
N LEU A 239 -12.55 7.59 -6.92
CA LEU A 239 -12.22 8.79 -6.16
C LEU A 239 -11.29 9.71 -6.94
N ASP A 240 -11.68 10.97 -7.09
CA ASP A 240 -10.77 12.01 -7.57
C ASP A 240 -9.84 12.47 -6.43
N TRP A 241 -8.69 11.82 -6.34
CA TRP A 241 -7.65 12.14 -5.35
C TRP A 241 -7.16 13.58 -5.43
N SER A 242 -7.31 14.28 -6.55
CA SER A 242 -6.90 15.69 -6.66
C SER A 242 -7.75 16.64 -5.82
N GLN A 243 -8.95 16.22 -5.40
CA GLN A 243 -9.85 17.05 -4.58
C GLN A 243 -9.47 17.06 -3.09
N PHE A 244 -8.73 16.04 -2.63
CA PHE A 244 -8.48 15.85 -1.20
C PHE A 244 -7.05 15.42 -0.86
N SER A 245 -6.13 15.42 -1.82
CA SER A 245 -4.72 15.09 -1.61
C SER A 245 -3.81 16.00 -2.42
N ILE A 246 -2.54 16.07 -2.02
CA ILE A 246 -1.49 16.73 -2.78
C ILE A 246 -0.52 15.67 -3.30
N GLN A 247 -0.15 15.73 -4.58
CA GLN A 247 0.83 14.82 -5.18
C GLN A 247 2.11 15.58 -5.52
N ILE A 248 3.25 15.08 -5.02
CA ILE A 248 4.57 15.69 -5.23
C ILE A 248 5.52 14.65 -5.85
N PRO A 249 5.96 14.85 -7.10
CA PRO A 249 6.95 13.98 -7.73
C PRO A 249 8.27 13.97 -6.95
N VAL A 250 8.95 12.81 -6.92
CA VAL A 250 10.21 12.64 -6.17
C VAL A 250 11.28 13.63 -6.65
N ALA A 251 11.29 13.97 -7.94
CA ALA A 251 12.21 14.95 -8.51
C ALA A 251 12.15 16.32 -7.81
N LYS A 252 10.97 16.76 -7.33
CA LYS A 252 10.80 18.04 -6.63
C LYS A 252 11.41 18.05 -5.22
N THR A 253 11.69 16.88 -4.65
CA THR A 253 12.35 16.76 -3.34
C THR A 253 13.86 16.98 -3.42
N ARG A 254 14.45 16.86 -4.63
CA ARG A 254 15.91 16.95 -4.84
C ARG A 254 16.45 18.37 -4.72
N ASN A 255 15.65 19.38 -5.03
CA ASN A 255 16.02 20.78 -4.87
C ASN A 255 15.32 21.35 -3.62
N GLN A 256 16.11 21.50 -2.56
CA GLN A 256 15.65 21.73 -1.20
C GLN A 256 14.97 23.09 -1.01
N GLU A 257 15.45 24.15 -1.66
CA GLU A 257 14.81 25.48 -1.62
C GLU A 257 13.44 25.47 -2.32
N ASN A 258 13.32 24.72 -3.42
CA ASN A 258 12.06 24.59 -4.12
C ASN A 258 11.06 23.72 -3.34
N PHE A 259 11.51 22.71 -2.61
CA PHE A 259 10.62 21.85 -1.84
C PHE A 259 9.95 22.62 -0.68
N ALA A 260 10.69 23.45 0.04
CA ALA A 260 10.13 24.35 1.06
C ALA A 260 9.23 25.44 0.45
N ARG A 261 9.63 26.05 -0.67
CA ARG A 261 8.80 27.06 -1.37
C ARG A 261 7.49 26.50 -1.94
N ASN A 262 7.48 25.25 -2.39
CA ASN A 262 6.28 24.60 -2.94
C ASN A 262 5.27 24.18 -1.86
N PHE A 263 5.67 24.13 -0.58
CA PHE A 263 4.78 23.81 0.55
C PHE A 263 4.26 25.06 1.28
N GLY A 264 4.98 26.18 1.20
CA GLY A 264 4.68 27.41 1.95
C GLY A 264 4.29 28.63 1.11
N GLY A 265 3.98 28.45 -0.18
CA GLY A 265 3.57 29.51 -1.12
C GLY A 265 2.11 29.43 -1.49
#